data_AF-A0A538HLX3-F1
#
_entry.id   AF-A0A538HLX3-F1
#
_cell.length_a   1.000
_cell.length_b   1.000
_cell.length_c   1.000
_cell.angle_alpha   90.00
_cell.angle_beta   90.00
_cell.angle_gamma   90.00
#
_symmetry.space_group_name_H-M   'P 1'
#
loop_
_entity.id
_entity.type
_entity.pdbx_description
1 polymer ?
#
loop_
_entity_poly.entity_id
_entity_poly.type
_entity_poly.pdbx_seq_one_letter_code
_entity_poly.pdbx_strand_id
1 'polypeptide(L)' 'MRCFVLEGEGRVAERAHGAAGALRELGCEVKLVSTVHPVVDVVRFQLLTIDLAAARGVDPDLIRRDDPRWERARAAYE' A
#
# COMPACT_ATOMS: atom_id res chain seq x y z
N MET A 1 -0.29 13.14 -0.01
CA MET A 1 -0.55 11.68 0.02
C MET A 1 0.13 11.09 1.25
N ARG A 2 -0.47 10.12 1.93
CA ARG A 2 0.17 9.41 3.05
C ARG A 2 0.90 8.17 2.53
N CYS A 3 2.15 8.02 2.90
CA CYS A 3 3.03 6.93 2.47
C CYS A 3 3.58 6.18 3.68
N PHE A 4 3.63 4.86 3.58
CA PHE A 4 4.27 3.99 4.57
C PHE A 4 5.44 3.29 3.89
N VAL A 5 6.62 3.37 4.50
CA VAL A 5 7.84 2.74 3.99
C VAL A 5 8.34 1.74 5.03
N LEU A 6 8.49 0.48 4.63
CA LEU A 6 9.05 -0.55 5.49
C LEU A 6 10.57 -0.35 5.59
N GLU A 7 11.07 -0.21 6.81
CA GLU A 7 12.44 0.24 7.06
C GLU A 7 13.49 -0.84 6.73
N GLY A 8 13.27 -2.08 7.13
CA GLY A 8 14.27 -3.14 6.94
C GLY A 8 15.53 -2.93 7.78
N GLU A 9 16.56 -3.72 7.48
CA GLU A 9 17.85 -3.68 8.19
C GLU A 9 19.02 -3.54 7.20
N GLY A 10 20.15 -3.03 7.69
CA GLY A 10 21.37 -2.85 6.90
C GLY A 10 21.14 -2.04 5.62
N ARG A 11 21.54 -2.60 4.48
CA ARG A 11 21.39 -1.95 3.16
C ARG A 11 19.93 -1.65 2.79
N VAL A 12 18.97 -2.39 3.34
CA VAL A 12 17.54 -2.13 3.10
C VAL A 12 17.11 -0.87 3.85
N ALA A 13 17.59 -0.67 5.08
CA ALA A 13 17.34 0.54 5.87
C ALA A 13 17.84 1.81 5.18
N GLU A 14 19.04 1.79 4.61
CA GLU A 14 19.57 2.92 3.84
C GLU A 14 18.66 3.27 2.65
N ARG A 15 18.20 2.25 1.91
CA ARG A 15 17.29 2.44 0.79
C ARG A 15 15.92 2.95 1.22
N ALA A 16 15.38 2.43 2.32
CA ALA A 16 14.11 2.88 2.88
C ALA A 16 14.17 4.36 3.28
N HIS A 17 15.26 4.79 3.92
CA HIS A 17 15.48 6.19 4.25
C HIS A 17 15.59 7.08 3.01
N GLY A 18 16.33 6.64 1.98
CA GLY A 18 16.41 7.36 0.71
C GLY A 18 15.05 7.52 0.03
N ALA A 19 14.27 6.44 -0.04
CA ALA A 19 12.91 6.47 -0.57
C ALA A 19 11.99 7.39 0.24
N ALA A 20 12.08 7.34 1.58
CA ALA A 20 11.32 8.22 2.45
C ALA A 20 11.70 9.69 2.27
N GLY A 21 12.98 10.00 2.05
CA GLY A 21 13.46 11.34 1.70
C GLY A 21 12.83 11.86 0.41
N ALA A 22 12.96 11.09 -0.67
CA ALA A 22 12.38 11.45 -1.97
C ALA A 22 10.85 11.65 -1.90
N LEU A 23 10.13 10.78 -1.19
CA LEU A 23 8.68 10.93 -1.00
C LEU A 23 8.31 12.21 -0.23
N ARG A 24 9.13 12.62 0.75
CA ARG A 24 8.94 13.89 1.48
C ARG A 24 9.20 15.09 0.58
N GLU A 25 10.22 15.05 -0.28
CA GLU A 25 10.46 16.10 -1.28
C GLU A 25 9.28 16.26 -2.24
N LEU A 26 8.58 15.17 -2.57
CA LEU A 26 7.33 15.18 -3.33
C LEU A 26 6.10 15.63 -2.52
N GLY A 27 6.27 16.06 -1.27
CA GLY A 27 5.19 16.55 -0.40
C GLY A 27 4.33 15.45 0.22
N CYS A 28 4.83 14.21 0.30
CA CYS A 28 4.10 13.13 0.97
C CYS A 28 4.31 13.16 2.50
N GLU A 29 3.25 12.84 3.24
CA GLU A 29 3.36 12.50 4.66
C GLU A 29 3.91 11.08 4.76
N VAL A 30 5.17 10.92 5.18
CA VAL A 30 5.87 9.63 5.18
C VAL A 30 6.07 9.10 6.59
N LYS A 31 5.58 7.88 6.84
CA LYS A 31 5.86 7.09 8.05
C LYS A 31 6.79 5.93 7.73
N LEU A 32 7.94 5.88 8.40
CA LEU A 32 8.77 4.67 8.45
C LEU A 32 8.12 3.66 9.39
N VAL A 33 8.04 2.42 8.96
CA VAL A 33 7.40 1.32 9.69
C VAL A 33 8.42 0.21 9.87
N SER A 34 8.62 -0.19 11.13
CA SER A 34 9.48 -1.34 11.44
C SER A 34 8.92 -2.61 10.82
N THR A 35 9.82 -3.43 10.29
CA THR A 35 9.52 -4.70 9.65
C THR A 35 10.08 -5.83 10.49
N VAL A 36 9.38 -6.96 10.51
CA VAL A 36 9.82 -8.17 11.21
C VAL A 36 9.91 -9.33 10.24
N HIS A 37 8.84 -9.55 9.48
CA HIS A 37 8.77 -10.59 8.46
C HIS A 37 7.70 -10.21 7.43
N PRO A 38 7.97 -10.30 6.12
CA PRO A 38 7.04 -9.82 5.09
C PRO A 38 5.61 -10.34 5.22
N VAL A 39 5.46 -11.62 5.57
CA VAL A 39 4.14 -12.28 5.77
C VAL A 39 3.38 -11.70 6.95
N VAL A 40 4.05 -11.21 7.98
CA VAL A 40 3.40 -10.58 9.14
C VAL A 40 3.15 -9.10 8.86
N ASP A 41 4.10 -8.43 8.21
CA ASP A 41 4.00 -6.99 7.94
C ASP A 41 2.85 -6.65 6.98
N VAL A 42 2.54 -7.52 6.01
CA VAL A 42 1.41 -7.33 5.09
C VAL A 42 0.06 -7.29 5.82
N VAL A 43 -0.09 -8.00 6.94
CA VAL A 43 -1.36 -8.05 7.69
C VAL A 43 -1.75 -6.67 8.20
N ARG A 44 -0.78 -5.83 8.63
CA ARG A 44 -1.05 -4.45 9.06
C ARG A 44 -1.66 -3.61 7.93
N PHE A 45 -1.21 -3.84 6.69
CA PHE A 45 -1.74 -3.13 5.52
C PHE A 45 -3.07 -3.70 5.04
N GLN A 46 -3.31 -5.00 5.20
CA GLN A 46 -4.62 -5.61 4.95
C GLN A 46 -5.66 -5.00 5.88
N LEU A 47 -5.38 -4.92 7.18
CA LEU A 47 -6.27 -4.29 8.16
C LEU A 47 -6.50 -2.81 7.87
N LEU A 48 -5.44 -2.04 7.57
CA LEU A 48 -5.58 -0.64 7.15
C LEU A 48 -6.47 -0.50 5.91
N THR A 49 -6.38 -1.43 4.96
CA THR A 49 -7.20 -1.39 3.74
C THR A 49 -8.67 -1.64 4.05
N ILE A 50 -8.98 -2.57 4.97
CA ILE A 50 -10.35 -2.82 5.46
C ILE A 50 -10.89 -1.56 6.15
N ASP A 51 -10.12 -0.94 7.05
CA ASP A 51 -10.54 0.29 7.75
C ASP A 51 -10.81 1.44 6.76
N LEU A 52 -9.96 1.58 5.73
CA LEU A 52 -10.15 2.57 4.68
C LEU A 52 -11.38 2.29 3.80
N ALA A 53 -11.66 1.02 3.50
CA ALA A 53 -12.84 0.62 2.75
C ALA A 53 -14.12 0.96 3.54
N ALA A 54 -14.16 0.61 4.83
CA ALA A 54 -15.25 0.96 5.74
C ALA A 54 -15.45 2.49 5.82
N ALA A 55 -14.37 3.26 6.02
CA ALA A 55 -14.44 4.72 6.08
C ALA A 55 -14.92 5.37 4.77
N ARG A 56 -14.79 4.66 3.63
CA ARG A 56 -15.21 5.12 2.30
C ARG A 56 -16.55 4.54 1.84
N GLY A 57 -17.17 3.66 2.63
CA GLY A 57 -18.38 2.94 2.23
C GLY A 57 -18.18 2.03 1.01
N VAL A 58 -16.97 1.49 0.84
CA VAL A 58 -16.60 0.56 -0.25
C VAL A 58 -16.62 -0.86 0.29
N ASP A 59 -17.22 -1.80 -0.46
CA ASP A 59 -17.14 -3.23 -0.19
C ASP A 59 -15.78 -3.78 -0.67
N PRO A 60 -14.89 -4.24 0.23
CA PRO A 60 -13.58 -4.75 -0.14
C PRO A 60 -13.60 -6.18 -0.69
N ASP A 61 -14.70 -6.93 -0.58
CA ASP A 61 -14.79 -8.33 -1.01
C ASP A 61 -15.10 -8.46 -2.52
N LEU A 62 -15.61 -7.40 -3.13
CA LEU A 62 -15.91 -7.40 -4.56
C LEU A 62 -14.61 -7.35 -5.39
N ILE A 63 -14.52 -8.22 -6.41
CA ILE A 63 -13.48 -8.18 -7.45
C ILE A 63 -13.61 -6.92 -8.35
N ARG A 64 -14.55 -6.02 -8.03
CA ARG A 64 -14.88 -4.75 -8.68
C ARG A 64 -15.18 -4.84 -10.19
N ARG A 65 -15.69 -5.97 -10.68
CA ARG A 65 -16.08 -6.12 -12.10
C ARG A 65 -17.28 -5.26 -12.52
N ASP A 66 -17.99 -4.70 -11.55
CA ASP A 66 -19.01 -3.68 -11.73
C ASP A 66 -18.42 -2.32 -12.17
N ASP A 67 -17.13 -2.06 -11.91
CA ASP A 67 -16.44 -0.88 -12.41
C ASP A 67 -15.89 -1.17 -13.83
N PRO A 68 -16.29 -0.38 -14.86
CA PRO A 68 -15.88 -0.59 -16.25
C PRO A 68 -14.36 -0.64 -16.45
N ARG A 69 -13.56 -0.06 -15.56
CA ARG A 69 -12.10 -0.14 -15.62
C ARG A 69 -11.61 -1.58 -15.46
N TRP A 70 -12.14 -2.31 -14.49
CA TRP A 70 -11.66 -3.66 -14.17
C TRP A 70 -12.20 -4.69 -15.15
N GLU A 71 -13.42 -4.51 -15.65
CA GLU A 71 -13.97 -5.36 -16.70
C GLU A 71 -13.15 -5.27 -18.00
N ARG A 72 -12.77 -4.06 -18.42
CA ARG A 72 -11.87 -3.87 -19.57
C ARG A 72 -10.53 -4.57 -19.39
N ALA A 73 -9.94 -4.50 -18.19
CA ALA A 73 -8.67 -5.16 -17.90
C ALA A 73 -8.80 -6.68 -18.01
N ARG A 74 -9.91 -7.27 -17.54
CA ARG A 74 -10.18 -8.70 -17.64
C ARG A 74 -10.36 -9.15 -19.09
N ALA A 75 -11.14 -8.41 -19.88
CA ALA A 75 -11.43 -8.76 -21.27
C ALA A 75 -10.17 -8.83 -22.15
N ALA A 76 -9.09 -8.16 -21.76
CA ALA A 76 -7.80 -8.20 -22.47
C ALA A 76 -6.99 -9.49 -22.26
N TYR A 77 -7.38 -10.37 -21.33
CA TYR A 77 -6.72 -11.67 -21.08
C TYR A 77 -7.43 -12.86 -21.77
N GLU A 78 -8.60 -12.65 -22.37
CA GLU A 78 -9.31 -13.63 -23.22
C GLU A 78 -8.96 -13.45 -24.69
#